data_AF-A0A2G1ZZJ2-F1
#
_entry.id   AF-A0A2G1ZZJ2-F1
#
_cell.length_a   1.000
_cell.length_b   1.000
_cell.length_c   1.000
_cell.angle_alpha   90.00
_cell.angle_beta   90.00
_cell.angle_gamma   90.00
#
_symmetry.space_group_name_H-M   'P 1'
#
loop_
_entity.id
_entity.type
_entity.pdbx_description
1 polymer ?
#
loop_
_entity_poly.entity_id
_entity_poly.type
_entity_poly.pdbx_seq_one_letter_code
_entity_poly.pdbx_strand_id
1 'polypeptide(L)'
;MNSAFTPGVVPERLNAEELAQNFGDLHAPLSAHEAAVAADRCYFCHDAPCITACPTDIDIPLFIRQISTGTPEAAAKTIFEMNILGGMCARVCPTEDLCEQACVREMAEGKPVEIGRLQRFATDTLMAKDTHPFERAKATGKRVAVVGAGPAGLSNAHRLAMLGHEVVIYDARPKAGGLNEYGIAAYKSTDDFAAREVDWLMSIGGIMLETGQALGDGLRLDRLTGEFDAVFLAVGLGGVNALGIAGDDTEGVEDAVDFIADLRQASDLSKLPVGRNVVVIGGGMTAVDAAVQ
;
A
#
# COMPACT_ATOMS: atom_id res chain seq x y z
N MET A 1 13.46 5.77 33.79
CA MET A 1 12.98 4.90 32.71
C MET A 1 11.51 4.65 32.94
N ASN A 2 10.73 4.85 31.88
CA ASN A 2 9.33 4.48 31.92
C ASN A 2 9.21 2.95 31.82
N SER A 3 8.00 2.44 32.05
CA SER A 3 7.64 1.04 31.92
C SER A 3 6.24 0.96 31.32
N ALA A 4 5.83 -0.25 30.93
CA ALA A 4 4.46 -0.52 30.50
C ALA A 4 3.39 0.01 31.49
N PHE A 5 3.71 0.08 32.79
CA PHE A 5 2.78 0.51 33.84
C PHE A 5 2.90 1.98 34.27
N THR A 6 3.82 2.77 33.68
CA THR A 6 3.95 4.19 34.01
C THR A 6 2.64 4.93 33.73
N PRO A 7 2.06 5.70 34.69
CA PRO A 7 0.82 6.45 34.45
C PRO A 7 0.96 7.54 33.37
N GLY A 8 -0.16 7.92 32.77
CA GLY A 8 -0.23 9.04 31.81
C GLY A 8 0.13 8.65 30.36
N VAL A 9 0.42 9.67 29.55
CA VAL A 9 0.89 9.55 28.17
C VAL A 9 2.40 9.83 28.17
N VAL A 10 3.21 8.80 27.96
CA VAL A 10 4.68 8.90 28.10
C VAL A 10 5.39 8.06 27.03
N PRO A 11 6.62 8.44 26.62
CA PRO A 11 7.45 7.63 25.74
C PRO A 11 8.14 6.49 26.51
N GLU A 12 8.91 5.66 25.82
CA GLU A 12 9.81 4.64 26.37
C GLU A 12 9.09 3.58 27.24
N ARG A 13 7.86 3.20 26.85
CA ARG A 13 7.09 2.15 27.56
C ARG A 13 7.63 0.75 27.31
N LEU A 14 8.04 0.50 26.07
CA LEU A 14 8.62 -0.75 25.59
C LEU A 14 10.09 -0.51 25.27
N ASN A 15 10.90 -1.55 25.48
CA ASN A 15 12.30 -1.51 25.07
C ASN A 15 12.43 -1.79 23.56
N ALA A 16 13.63 -1.57 23.01
CA ALA A 16 13.88 -1.70 21.58
C ALA A 16 13.68 -3.14 21.04
N GLU A 17 13.94 -4.17 21.84
CA GLU A 17 13.76 -5.57 21.45
C GLU A 17 12.27 -5.92 21.35
N GLU A 18 11.47 -5.49 22.33
CA GLU A 18 10.00 -5.64 22.31
C GLU A 18 9.38 -4.92 21.11
N LEU A 19 9.84 -3.69 20.82
CA LEU A 19 9.38 -2.95 19.64
C LEU A 19 9.77 -3.65 18.34
N ALA A 20 11.02 -4.13 18.21
CA ALA A 20 11.44 -4.86 17.02
C ALA A 20 10.64 -6.14 16.78
N GLN A 21 10.25 -6.84 17.86
CA GLN A 21 9.40 -8.02 17.76
C GLN A 21 7.96 -7.66 17.36
N ASN A 22 7.38 -6.62 17.96
CA ASN A 22 5.99 -6.21 17.72
C ASN A 22 5.77 -5.59 16.33
N PHE A 23 6.79 -4.89 15.80
CA PHE A 23 6.77 -4.24 14.49
C PHE A 23 7.49 -5.05 13.39
N GLY A 24 7.74 -6.34 13.65
CA GLY A 24 8.20 -7.28 12.64
C GLY A 24 7.13 -7.56 11.57
N ASP A 25 7.57 -8.15 10.46
CA ASP A 25 6.68 -8.49 9.35
C ASP A 25 5.67 -9.57 9.76
N LEU A 26 4.38 -9.24 9.70
CA LEU A 26 3.30 -10.16 10.06
C LEU A 26 3.27 -11.42 9.20
N HIS A 27 3.66 -11.31 7.93
CA HIS A 27 3.57 -12.38 6.95
C HIS A 27 4.87 -12.55 6.19
N ALA A 28 5.84 -13.23 6.80
CA ALA A 28 7.13 -13.51 6.16
C ALA A 28 6.98 -14.02 4.71
N PRO A 29 7.82 -13.52 3.77
CA PRO A 29 7.81 -13.97 2.38
C PRO A 29 7.94 -15.48 2.26
N LEU A 30 7.21 -16.06 1.31
CA LEU A 30 7.40 -17.47 0.95
C LEU A 30 8.80 -17.67 0.35
N SER A 31 9.50 -18.71 0.78
CA SER A 31 10.64 -19.22 0.02
C SER A 31 10.17 -19.85 -1.30
N ALA A 32 11.09 -20.04 -2.25
CA ALA A 32 10.75 -20.61 -3.55
C ALA A 32 10.08 -22.00 -3.46
N HIS A 33 10.50 -22.84 -2.50
CA HIS A 33 9.88 -24.15 -2.30
C HIS A 33 8.47 -24.03 -1.71
N GLU A 34 8.28 -23.18 -0.70
CA GLU A 34 6.97 -22.96 -0.10
C GLU A 34 5.99 -22.36 -1.12
N ALA A 35 6.45 -21.42 -1.95
CA ALA A 35 5.66 -20.85 -3.04
C ALA A 35 5.24 -21.89 -4.08
N ALA A 36 6.13 -22.82 -4.45
CA ALA A 36 5.77 -23.93 -5.34
C ALA A 36 4.68 -24.83 -4.72
N VAL A 37 4.83 -25.19 -3.45
CA VAL A 37 3.83 -26.01 -2.71
C VAL A 37 2.48 -25.29 -2.59
N ALA A 38 2.50 -23.98 -2.29
CA ALA A 38 1.30 -23.17 -2.22
C ALA A 38 0.65 -22.99 -3.60
N ALA A 39 1.43 -22.86 -4.68
CA ALA A 39 0.93 -22.73 -6.04
C ALA A 39 0.29 -24.02 -6.57
N ASP A 40 0.84 -25.19 -6.23
CA ASP A 40 0.31 -26.52 -6.58
C ASP A 40 -1.10 -26.77 -6.02
N ARG A 41 -1.54 -25.96 -5.05
CA ARG A 41 -2.90 -25.99 -4.52
C ARG A 41 -3.96 -25.47 -5.50
N CYS A 42 -3.60 -24.73 -6.54
CA CYS A 42 -4.55 -24.15 -7.47
C CYS A 42 -5.14 -25.21 -8.41
N TYR A 43 -6.47 -25.25 -8.55
CA TYR A 43 -7.15 -26.14 -9.50
C TYR A 43 -7.15 -25.62 -10.94
N PHE A 44 -6.66 -24.40 -11.16
CA PHE A 44 -6.73 -23.72 -12.46
C PHE A 44 -8.14 -23.75 -13.06
N CYS A 45 -9.13 -23.36 -12.24
CA CYS A 45 -10.54 -23.36 -12.60
C CYS A 45 -10.77 -22.60 -13.89
N HIS A 46 -11.61 -23.15 -14.78
CA HIS A 46 -11.99 -22.49 -16.03
C HIS A 46 -12.68 -21.13 -15.77
N ASP A 47 -13.65 -21.09 -14.86
CA ASP A 47 -14.43 -19.88 -14.56
C ASP A 47 -13.72 -18.93 -13.58
N ALA A 48 -12.65 -19.39 -12.94
CA ALA A 48 -11.76 -18.63 -12.04
C ALA A 48 -12.46 -17.53 -11.21
N PRO A 49 -13.36 -17.88 -10.25
CA PRO A 49 -14.12 -16.90 -9.47
C PRO A 49 -13.24 -15.90 -8.69
N CYS A 50 -11.99 -16.30 -8.38
CA CYS A 50 -11.00 -15.42 -7.77
C CYS A 50 -10.65 -14.20 -8.65
N ILE A 51 -10.69 -14.31 -9.98
CA ILE A 51 -10.47 -13.17 -10.89
C ILE A 51 -11.64 -12.20 -10.78
N THR A 52 -12.89 -12.70 -10.86
CA THR A 52 -14.09 -11.87 -10.74
C THR A 52 -14.17 -11.13 -9.39
N ALA A 53 -13.63 -11.71 -8.34
CA ALA A 53 -13.56 -11.09 -7.01
C ALA A 53 -12.38 -10.13 -6.84
N CYS A 54 -11.41 -10.14 -7.75
CA CYS A 54 -10.28 -9.22 -7.75
C CYS A 54 -10.69 -7.89 -8.43
N PRO A 55 -10.70 -6.74 -7.72
CA PRO A 55 -11.15 -5.47 -8.31
C PRO A 55 -10.30 -4.96 -9.48
N THR A 56 -9.09 -5.51 -9.65
CA THR A 56 -8.18 -5.17 -10.75
C THR A 56 -8.12 -6.23 -11.84
N ASP A 57 -8.97 -7.27 -11.79
CA ASP A 57 -9.04 -8.34 -12.78
C ASP A 57 -7.68 -9.04 -13.06
N ILE A 58 -6.85 -9.20 -12.02
CA ILE A 58 -5.58 -9.93 -12.16
C ILE A 58 -5.86 -11.37 -12.58
N ASP A 59 -5.16 -11.88 -13.60
CA ASP A 59 -5.24 -13.28 -14.01
C ASP A 59 -4.52 -14.19 -12.99
N ILE A 60 -5.23 -14.51 -11.91
CA ILE A 60 -4.75 -15.28 -10.77
C ILE A 60 -4.28 -16.70 -11.18
N PRO A 61 -5.06 -17.49 -11.92
CA PRO A 61 -4.61 -18.79 -12.40
C PRO A 61 -3.34 -18.72 -13.25
N LEU A 62 -3.18 -17.69 -14.09
CA LEU A 62 -2.00 -17.52 -14.92
C LEU A 62 -0.75 -17.24 -14.09
N PHE A 63 -0.79 -16.24 -13.20
CA PHE A 63 0.41 -15.91 -12.42
C PHE A 63 0.80 -17.04 -11.47
N ILE A 64 -0.18 -17.76 -10.91
CA ILE A 64 0.08 -18.94 -10.08
C ILE A 64 0.73 -20.05 -10.92
N ARG A 65 0.26 -20.28 -12.15
CA ARG A 65 0.89 -21.25 -13.06
C ARG A 65 2.33 -20.87 -13.36
N GLN A 66 2.59 -19.58 -13.61
CA GLN A 66 3.94 -19.07 -13.86
C GLN A 66 4.86 -19.28 -12.64
N ILE A 67 4.34 -19.19 -11.42
CA ILE A 67 5.09 -19.57 -10.20
C ILE A 67 5.36 -21.08 -10.20
N SER A 68 4.35 -21.93 -10.40
CA SER A 68 4.50 -23.40 -10.42
C SER A 68 5.50 -23.89 -11.48
N THR A 69 5.64 -23.19 -12.60
CA THR A 69 6.59 -23.54 -13.67
C THR A 69 7.96 -22.87 -13.53
N GLY A 70 8.25 -22.24 -12.39
CA GLY A 70 9.58 -21.67 -12.10
C GLY A 70 9.86 -20.34 -12.82
N THR A 71 8.82 -19.55 -13.10
CA THR A 71 8.92 -18.24 -13.79
C THR A 71 8.25 -17.11 -12.97
N PRO A 72 8.68 -16.87 -11.72
CA PRO A 72 8.06 -15.87 -10.85
C PRO A 72 8.15 -14.43 -11.36
N GLU A 73 9.15 -14.09 -12.18
CA GLU A 73 9.25 -12.76 -12.79
C GLU A 73 8.17 -12.55 -13.87
N ALA A 74 7.80 -13.61 -14.59
CA ALA A 74 6.66 -13.56 -15.51
C ALA A 74 5.35 -13.40 -14.74
N ALA A 75 5.21 -14.09 -13.61
CA ALA A 75 4.09 -13.91 -12.68
C ALA A 75 3.98 -12.47 -12.19
N ALA A 76 5.09 -11.87 -11.76
CA ALA A 76 5.15 -10.49 -11.32
C ALA A 76 4.72 -9.53 -12.43
N LYS A 77 5.19 -9.75 -13.67
CA LYS A 77 4.77 -8.95 -14.81
C LYS A 77 3.26 -9.05 -15.06
N THR A 78 2.68 -10.25 -15.03
CA THR A 78 1.23 -10.46 -15.14
C THR A 78 0.45 -9.67 -14.07
N ILE A 79 0.93 -9.66 -12.83
CA ILE A 79 0.33 -8.89 -11.73
C ILE A 79 0.44 -7.38 -12.02
N PHE A 80 1.64 -6.89 -12.36
CA PHE A 80 1.90 -5.48 -12.57
C PHE A 80 1.24 -4.90 -13.83
N GLU A 81 0.89 -5.74 -14.83
CA GLU A 81 0.12 -5.34 -16.00
C GLU A 81 -1.28 -4.84 -15.62
N MET A 82 -1.86 -5.42 -14.58
CA MET A 82 -3.20 -5.09 -14.07
C MET A 82 -3.15 -4.13 -12.88
N ASN A 83 -2.16 -4.27 -12.00
CA ASN A 83 -1.97 -3.41 -10.83
C ASN A 83 -0.49 -3.14 -10.56
N ILE A 84 -0.01 -1.95 -10.92
CA ILE A 84 1.40 -1.58 -10.75
C ILE A 84 1.83 -1.45 -9.28
N LEU A 85 0.88 -1.29 -8.34
CA LEU A 85 1.12 -1.32 -6.89
C LEU A 85 0.78 -2.70 -6.31
N GLY A 86 1.01 -3.74 -7.11
CA GLY A 86 0.74 -5.13 -6.76
C GLY A 86 1.53 -5.61 -5.54
N GLY A 87 2.69 -5.02 -5.24
CA GLY A 87 3.51 -5.38 -4.09
C GLY A 87 2.89 -4.91 -2.77
N MET A 88 2.41 -3.67 -2.70
CA MET A 88 1.64 -3.19 -1.54
C MET A 88 0.30 -3.92 -1.44
N CYS A 89 -0.40 -4.12 -2.57
CA CYS A 89 -1.66 -4.87 -2.61
C CYS A 89 -1.49 -6.28 -2.01
N ALA A 90 -0.40 -6.98 -2.32
CA ALA A 90 -0.13 -8.32 -1.79
C ALA A 90 0.04 -8.38 -0.26
N ARG A 91 0.22 -7.24 0.40
CA ARG A 91 0.40 -7.12 1.85
C ARG A 91 -0.85 -6.66 2.58
N VAL A 92 -1.70 -5.86 1.91
CA VAL A 92 -2.80 -5.13 2.58
C VAL A 92 -4.18 -5.47 2.04
N CYS A 93 -4.28 -6.17 0.91
CA CYS A 93 -5.56 -6.54 0.31
C CYS A 93 -6.29 -7.52 1.24
N PRO A 94 -7.58 -7.28 1.56
CA PRO A 94 -8.37 -8.19 2.38
C PRO A 94 -8.78 -9.40 1.52
N THR A 95 -7.86 -10.32 1.30
CA THR A 95 -8.09 -11.48 0.42
C THR A 95 -9.20 -12.39 0.96
N GLU A 96 -9.39 -12.40 2.28
CA GLU A 96 -10.46 -13.05 3.02
C GLU A 96 -11.87 -12.52 2.73
N ASP A 97 -11.98 -11.36 2.09
CA ASP A 97 -13.24 -10.76 1.62
C ASP A 97 -13.34 -10.70 0.08
N LEU A 98 -12.30 -11.15 -0.64
CA LEU A 98 -12.15 -10.97 -2.09
C LEU A 98 -11.76 -12.30 -2.77
N CYS A 99 -10.88 -12.25 -3.77
CA CYS A 99 -9.69 -13.09 -3.71
C CYS A 99 -9.84 -14.56 -3.32
N GLU A 100 -9.46 -14.79 -2.06
CA GLU A 100 -9.37 -16.09 -1.41
C GLU A 100 -10.73 -16.54 -0.90
N GLN A 101 -11.60 -15.62 -0.48
CA GLN A 101 -13.01 -15.88 -0.16
C GLN A 101 -13.78 -16.52 -1.32
N ALA A 102 -13.52 -16.04 -2.54
CA ALA A 102 -14.14 -16.54 -3.75
C ALA A 102 -13.50 -17.84 -4.28
N CYS A 103 -12.39 -18.30 -3.68
CA CYS A 103 -11.70 -19.50 -4.11
C CYS A 103 -12.60 -20.74 -3.93
N VAL A 104 -12.69 -21.59 -4.95
CA VAL A 104 -13.49 -22.83 -4.85
C VAL A 104 -13.00 -23.78 -3.74
N ARG A 105 -11.71 -23.67 -3.35
CA ARG A 105 -11.15 -24.42 -2.23
C ARG A 105 -11.57 -23.87 -0.88
N GLU A 106 -11.85 -22.57 -0.77
CA GLU A 106 -12.42 -22.02 0.45
C GLU A 106 -13.79 -22.64 0.71
N MET A 107 -14.66 -22.64 -0.31
CA MET A 107 -15.97 -23.28 -0.23
C MET A 107 -15.89 -24.79 0.07
N ALA A 108 -14.92 -25.51 -0.51
CA ALA A 108 -14.82 -26.95 -0.38
C ALA A 108 -14.08 -27.43 0.88
N GLU A 109 -13.08 -26.70 1.35
CA GLU A 109 -12.12 -27.14 2.37
C GLU A 109 -11.94 -26.15 3.54
N GLY A 110 -12.45 -24.92 3.42
CA GLY A 110 -12.16 -23.81 4.35
C GLY A 110 -10.68 -23.40 4.35
N LYS A 111 -9.97 -23.67 3.25
CA LYS A 111 -8.55 -23.41 3.06
C LYS A 111 -8.28 -22.99 1.61
N PRO A 112 -8.25 -21.69 1.31
CA PRO A 112 -8.08 -21.21 -0.05
C PRO A 112 -6.65 -21.48 -0.55
N VAL A 113 -6.41 -21.13 -1.81
CA VAL A 113 -5.04 -20.92 -2.28
C VAL A 113 -4.53 -19.63 -1.64
N GLU A 114 -3.28 -19.58 -1.19
CA GLU A 114 -2.68 -18.39 -0.56
C GLU A 114 -2.31 -17.33 -1.63
N ILE A 115 -3.32 -16.79 -2.32
CA ILE A 115 -3.19 -15.90 -3.48
C ILE A 115 -2.38 -14.65 -3.11
N GLY A 116 -2.68 -14.01 -1.98
CA GLY A 116 -1.96 -12.80 -1.53
C GLY A 116 -0.47 -13.08 -1.30
N ARG A 117 -0.13 -14.21 -0.67
CA ARG A 117 1.27 -14.59 -0.41
C ARG A 117 2.02 -14.98 -1.68
N LEU A 118 1.36 -15.63 -2.63
CA LEU A 118 1.91 -15.94 -3.94
C LEU A 118 2.13 -14.66 -4.78
N GLN A 119 1.20 -13.70 -4.71
CA GLN A 119 1.37 -12.39 -5.33
C GLN A 119 2.60 -11.69 -4.74
N ARG A 120 2.74 -11.66 -3.41
CA ARG A 120 3.90 -11.08 -2.72
C ARG A 120 5.20 -11.75 -3.17
N PHE A 121 5.24 -13.07 -3.22
CA PHE A 121 6.41 -13.83 -3.69
C PHE A 121 6.84 -13.39 -5.09
N ALA A 122 5.90 -13.28 -6.04
CA ALA A 122 6.20 -12.84 -7.39
C ALA A 122 6.68 -11.39 -7.45
N THR A 123 5.94 -10.45 -6.85
CA THR A 123 6.27 -9.02 -6.90
C THR A 123 7.61 -8.73 -6.22
N ASP A 124 7.85 -9.32 -5.04
CA ASP A 124 9.10 -9.14 -4.31
C ASP A 124 10.29 -9.71 -5.11
N THR A 125 10.11 -10.85 -5.80
CA THR A 125 11.14 -11.46 -6.65
C THR A 125 11.57 -10.56 -7.80
N LEU A 126 10.63 -9.89 -8.47
CA LEU A 126 10.96 -8.99 -9.57
C LEU A 126 11.55 -7.67 -9.07
N MET A 127 10.95 -7.06 -8.04
CA MET A 127 11.41 -5.79 -7.48
C MET A 127 12.82 -5.89 -6.90
N ALA A 128 13.19 -7.03 -6.30
CA ALA A 128 14.54 -7.26 -5.77
C ALA A 128 15.65 -7.26 -6.83
N LYS A 129 15.31 -7.25 -8.12
CA LYS A 129 16.29 -7.10 -9.22
C LYS A 129 16.56 -5.65 -9.58
N ASP A 130 15.84 -4.70 -9.00
CA ASP A 130 15.90 -3.27 -9.31
C ASP A 130 15.71 -2.98 -10.81
N THR A 131 14.90 -3.79 -11.48
CA THR A 131 14.53 -3.58 -12.89
C THR A 131 13.04 -3.30 -13.04
N HIS A 132 12.71 -2.44 -14.00
CA HIS A 132 11.34 -2.13 -14.35
C HIS A 132 10.89 -3.00 -15.55
N PRO A 133 9.78 -3.76 -15.44
CA PRO A 133 9.37 -4.73 -16.47
C PRO A 133 8.71 -4.11 -17.72
N PHE A 134 8.42 -2.81 -17.67
CA PHE A 134 7.81 -2.07 -18.77
C PHE A 134 8.72 -0.98 -19.30
N GLU A 135 8.61 -0.74 -20.60
CA GLU A 135 9.30 0.33 -21.31
C GLU A 135 8.30 1.41 -21.73
N ARG A 136 8.80 2.64 -21.86
CA ARG A 136 7.99 3.76 -22.35
C ARG A 136 7.81 3.67 -23.87
N ALA A 137 6.60 3.96 -24.34
CA ALA A 137 6.33 4.23 -25.74
C ALA A 137 7.01 5.54 -26.20
N LYS A 138 7.01 5.77 -27.52
CA LYS A 138 7.54 7.01 -28.09
C LYS A 138 6.85 8.23 -27.49
N ALA A 139 7.65 9.28 -27.24
CA ALA A 139 7.14 10.54 -26.69
C ALA A 139 5.98 11.07 -27.54
N THR A 140 4.86 11.31 -26.86
CA THR A 140 3.64 11.86 -27.47
C THR A 140 3.69 13.39 -27.58
N GLY A 141 4.60 14.03 -26.86
CA GLY A 141 4.67 15.48 -26.70
C GLY A 141 3.59 16.06 -25.77
N LYS A 142 2.80 15.20 -25.12
CA LYS A 142 1.72 15.59 -24.21
C LYS A 142 2.16 15.55 -22.76
N ARG A 143 1.67 16.51 -21.97
CA ARG A 143 1.96 16.66 -20.54
C ARG A 143 0.69 16.54 -19.71
N VAL A 144 0.73 15.74 -18.65
CA VAL A 144 -0.41 15.54 -17.73
C VAL A 144 -0.02 15.90 -16.31
N ALA A 145 -0.86 16.68 -15.63
CA ALA A 145 -0.73 16.92 -14.20
C ALA A 145 -1.58 15.90 -13.42
N VAL A 146 -1.00 15.31 -12.39
CA VAL A 146 -1.66 14.41 -11.44
C VAL A 146 -1.62 15.08 -10.07
N VAL A 147 -2.77 15.29 -9.44
CA VAL A 147 -2.85 15.93 -8.11
C VAL A 147 -3.19 14.86 -7.08
N GLY A 148 -2.21 14.51 -6.25
CA GLY A 148 -2.23 13.42 -5.29
C GLY A 148 -1.31 12.26 -5.71
N ALA A 149 -0.31 11.97 -4.89
CA ALA A 149 0.66 10.90 -5.02
C ALA A 149 0.27 9.65 -4.22
N GLY A 150 -1.03 9.43 -4.01
CA GLY A 150 -1.55 8.16 -3.49
C GLY A 150 -1.65 7.07 -4.57
N PRO A 151 -2.18 5.87 -4.23
CA PRO A 151 -2.20 4.73 -5.14
C PRO A 151 -2.85 5.01 -6.50
N ALA A 152 -3.95 5.77 -6.51
CA ALA A 152 -4.64 6.14 -7.74
C ALA A 152 -3.79 7.06 -8.64
N GLY A 153 -3.16 8.08 -8.07
CA GLY A 153 -2.33 9.03 -8.81
C GLY A 153 -1.05 8.37 -9.34
N LEU A 154 -0.38 7.55 -8.53
CA LEU A 154 0.81 6.80 -8.93
C LEU A 154 0.51 5.81 -10.06
N SER A 155 -0.60 5.05 -9.94
CA SER A 155 -1.01 4.11 -10.98
C SER A 155 -1.37 4.82 -12.30
N ASN A 156 -2.06 5.96 -12.20
CA ASN A 156 -2.38 6.79 -13.36
C ASN A 156 -1.11 7.34 -14.03
N ALA A 157 -0.20 7.92 -13.24
CA ALA A 157 1.05 8.48 -13.71
C ALA A 157 1.92 7.44 -14.42
N HIS A 158 2.06 6.24 -13.82
CA HIS A 158 2.78 5.13 -14.42
C HIS A 158 2.22 4.74 -15.78
N ARG A 159 0.90 4.52 -15.86
CA ARG A 159 0.25 4.12 -17.11
C ARG A 159 0.42 5.18 -18.20
N LEU A 160 0.30 6.46 -17.85
CA LEU A 160 0.51 7.58 -18.78
C LEU A 160 1.98 7.65 -19.25
N ALA A 161 2.94 7.49 -18.35
CA ALA A 161 4.36 7.49 -18.67
C ALA A 161 4.74 6.33 -19.59
N MET A 162 4.18 5.13 -19.33
CA MET A 162 4.32 3.95 -20.19
C MET A 162 3.79 4.21 -21.60
N LEU A 163 2.72 5.00 -21.75
CA LEU A 163 2.17 5.42 -23.04
C LEU A 163 2.94 6.59 -23.71
N GLY A 164 4.04 7.03 -23.12
CA GLY A 164 4.92 8.06 -23.71
C GLY A 164 4.48 9.49 -23.41
N HIS A 165 3.62 9.71 -22.41
CA HIS A 165 3.34 11.04 -21.87
C HIS A 165 4.42 11.46 -20.86
N GLU A 166 4.55 12.76 -20.64
CA GLU A 166 5.29 13.32 -19.51
C GLU A 166 4.30 13.67 -18.41
N VAL A 167 4.57 13.22 -17.19
CA VAL A 167 3.65 13.38 -16.05
C VAL A 167 4.31 14.17 -14.95
N VAL A 168 3.57 15.10 -14.36
CA VAL A 168 3.98 15.78 -13.13
C VAL A 168 2.96 15.46 -12.05
N ILE A 169 3.41 14.79 -10.99
CA ILE A 169 2.62 14.49 -9.81
C ILE A 169 2.86 15.61 -8.80
N TYR A 170 1.78 16.21 -8.31
CA TYR A 170 1.80 17.17 -7.21
C TYR A 170 1.21 16.51 -5.95
N ASP A 171 1.88 16.63 -4.82
CA ASP A 171 1.35 16.17 -3.53
C ASP A 171 1.61 17.16 -2.41
N ALA A 172 0.68 17.22 -1.45
CA ALA A 172 0.78 18.09 -0.29
C ALA A 172 1.82 17.58 0.74
N ARG A 173 2.00 16.27 0.83
CA ARG A 173 2.87 15.61 1.81
C ARG A 173 4.31 15.51 1.27
N PRO A 174 5.32 15.41 2.15
CA PRO A 174 6.72 15.38 1.74
C PRO A 174 7.15 14.08 1.05
N LYS A 175 6.40 12.99 1.20
CA LYS A 175 6.63 11.71 0.53
C LYS A 175 5.39 11.28 -0.26
N ALA A 176 5.63 10.61 -1.38
CA ALA A 176 4.59 9.95 -2.16
C ALA A 176 4.19 8.60 -1.51
N GLY A 177 3.05 8.05 -1.93
CA GLY A 177 2.49 6.79 -1.44
C GLY A 177 1.10 6.97 -0.81
N GLY A 178 0.72 8.18 -0.40
CA GLY A 178 -0.56 8.44 0.24
C GLY A 178 -0.77 7.53 1.46
N LEU A 179 -1.92 6.86 1.57
CA LEU A 179 -2.17 5.93 2.68
C LEU A 179 -1.21 4.74 2.72
N ASN A 180 -0.59 4.32 1.61
CA ASN A 180 0.44 3.27 1.66
C ASN A 180 1.65 3.73 2.50
N GLU A 181 1.98 5.03 2.44
CA GLU A 181 3.10 5.62 3.18
C GLU A 181 2.70 6.12 4.58
N TYR A 182 1.47 6.62 4.74
CA TYR A 182 1.03 7.31 5.95
C TYR A 182 -0.08 6.61 6.75
N GLY A 183 -0.84 5.68 6.18
CA GLY A 183 -2.08 5.17 6.78
C GLY A 183 -2.18 3.66 7.00
N ILE A 184 -1.39 2.85 6.29
CA ILE A 184 -1.36 1.39 6.49
C ILE A 184 -0.54 1.06 7.74
N ALA A 185 -0.99 0.18 8.62
CA ALA A 185 -0.20 -0.20 9.80
C ALA A 185 1.24 -0.62 9.46
N ALA A 186 2.21 -0.18 10.27
CA ALA A 186 3.64 -0.42 10.10
C ALA A 186 3.97 -1.93 10.02
N TYR A 187 3.33 -2.77 10.84
CA TYR A 187 3.54 -4.23 10.82
C TYR A 187 3.04 -4.93 9.54
N LYS A 188 2.20 -4.27 8.73
CA LYS A 188 1.74 -4.79 7.42
C LYS A 188 2.69 -4.43 6.28
N SER A 189 3.52 -3.40 6.47
CA SER A 189 4.44 -2.88 5.45
C SER A 189 5.75 -2.47 6.09
N THR A 190 6.59 -3.46 6.39
CA THR A 190 7.92 -3.28 6.97
C THR A 190 8.94 -2.80 5.93
N ASP A 191 10.16 -2.49 6.40
CA ASP A 191 11.34 -2.23 5.56
C ASP A 191 11.15 -1.11 4.54
N ASP A 192 10.36 -0.10 4.91
CA ASP A 192 10.03 1.05 4.07
C ASP A 192 9.47 0.65 2.68
N PHE A 193 8.73 -0.46 2.64
CA PHE A 193 8.31 -1.07 1.38
C PHE A 193 7.49 -0.12 0.51
N ALA A 194 6.60 0.70 1.10
CA ALA A 194 5.80 1.67 0.36
C ALA A 194 6.67 2.68 -0.41
N ALA A 195 7.66 3.28 0.24
CA ALA A 195 8.60 4.20 -0.41
C ALA A 195 9.42 3.49 -1.51
N ARG A 196 9.91 2.27 -1.22
CA ARG A 196 10.64 1.46 -2.21
C ARG A 196 9.81 1.10 -3.44
N GLU A 197 8.52 0.78 -3.27
CA GLU A 197 7.61 0.50 -4.37
C GLU A 197 7.37 1.75 -5.22
N VAL A 198 7.24 2.92 -4.59
CA VAL A 198 7.15 4.20 -5.29
C VAL A 198 8.41 4.47 -6.10
N ASP A 199 9.60 4.33 -5.51
CA ASP A 199 10.88 4.53 -6.20
C ASP A 199 11.05 3.58 -7.39
N TRP A 200 10.70 2.31 -7.20
CA TRP A 200 10.68 1.31 -8.26
C TRP A 200 9.70 1.69 -9.38
N LEU A 201 8.48 2.13 -9.05
CA LEU A 201 7.49 2.58 -10.02
C LEU A 201 7.96 3.82 -10.80
N MET A 202 8.61 4.77 -10.13
CA MET A 202 9.18 5.98 -10.75
C MET A 202 10.32 5.65 -11.73
N SER A 203 11.01 4.52 -11.56
CA SER A 203 12.15 4.12 -12.41
C SER A 203 11.81 3.89 -13.88
N ILE A 204 10.51 3.76 -14.24
CA ILE A 204 10.06 3.78 -15.64
C ILE A 204 10.46 5.08 -16.37
N GLY A 205 10.60 6.18 -15.62
CA GLY A 205 10.92 7.52 -16.13
C GLY A 205 9.72 8.26 -16.74
N GLY A 206 9.90 9.55 -17.06
CA GLY A 206 8.83 10.39 -17.60
C GLY A 206 7.80 10.85 -16.57
N ILE A 207 8.14 10.72 -15.28
CA ILE A 207 7.34 11.17 -14.15
C ILE A 207 8.21 12.08 -13.30
N MET A 208 7.69 13.25 -12.94
CA MET A 208 8.29 14.18 -11.99
C MET A 208 7.38 14.30 -10.77
N LEU A 209 7.95 14.30 -9.57
CA LEU A 209 7.22 14.44 -8.31
C LEU A 209 7.54 15.80 -7.67
N GLU A 210 6.49 16.58 -7.42
CA GLU A 210 6.53 17.90 -6.78
C GLU A 210 5.77 17.81 -5.45
N THR A 211 6.50 17.77 -4.33
CA THR A 211 5.92 17.64 -2.98
C THR A 211 5.73 18.99 -2.31
N GLY A 212 4.95 19.02 -1.23
CA GLY A 212 4.61 20.27 -0.52
C GLY A 212 3.70 21.22 -1.31
N GLN A 213 2.98 20.71 -2.31
CA GLN A 213 2.08 21.47 -3.18
C GLN A 213 0.65 20.96 -3.04
N ALA A 214 -0.18 21.66 -2.29
CA ALA A 214 -1.58 21.29 -2.09
C ALA A 214 -2.51 22.10 -2.98
N LEU A 215 -3.53 21.44 -3.54
CA LEU A 215 -4.58 22.14 -4.29
C LEU A 215 -5.34 23.09 -3.36
N GLY A 216 -5.41 24.37 -3.73
CA GLY A 216 -6.00 25.42 -2.91
C GLY A 216 -4.99 26.18 -2.03
N ASP A 217 -3.78 25.64 -1.85
CA ASP A 217 -2.68 26.29 -1.13
C ASP A 217 -1.47 26.47 -2.07
N GLY A 218 -1.54 27.52 -2.90
CA GLY A 218 -0.53 27.83 -3.93
C GLY A 218 -0.73 27.09 -5.26
N LEU A 219 -1.18 25.83 -5.25
CA LEU A 219 -1.53 25.10 -6.47
C LEU A 219 -2.98 25.42 -6.86
N ARG A 220 -3.20 25.91 -8.08
CA ARG A 220 -4.52 26.28 -8.58
C ARG A 220 -4.91 25.47 -9.81
N LEU A 221 -6.17 25.04 -9.85
CA LEU A 221 -6.69 24.20 -10.94
C LEU A 221 -6.69 24.94 -12.29
N ASP A 222 -7.03 26.24 -12.29
CA ASP A 222 -7.03 27.09 -13.50
C ASP A 222 -5.63 27.14 -14.14
N ARG A 223 -4.59 27.32 -13.32
CA ARG A 223 -3.19 27.25 -13.73
C ARG A 223 -2.85 25.89 -14.34
N LEU A 224 -3.17 24.79 -13.64
CA LEU A 224 -2.87 23.43 -14.13
C LEU A 224 -3.56 23.15 -15.47
N THR A 225 -4.83 23.54 -15.63
CA THR A 225 -5.54 23.37 -16.91
C THR A 225 -5.02 24.26 -18.04
N GLY A 226 -4.28 25.32 -17.74
CA GLY A 226 -3.61 26.17 -18.73
C GLY A 226 -2.20 25.69 -19.12
N GLU A 227 -1.53 24.93 -18.24
CA GLU A 227 -0.13 24.48 -18.43
C GLU A 227 -0.01 23.03 -18.95
N PHE A 228 -1.05 22.21 -18.78
CA PHE A 228 -1.06 20.78 -19.10
C PHE A 228 -2.19 20.42 -20.07
N ASP A 229 -1.99 19.36 -20.86
CA ASP A 229 -3.00 18.86 -21.79
C ASP A 229 -4.18 18.17 -21.06
N ALA A 230 -3.93 17.66 -19.85
CA ALA A 230 -4.94 17.07 -18.98
C ALA A 230 -4.53 17.19 -17.51
N VAL A 231 -5.54 17.14 -16.62
CA VAL A 231 -5.36 17.11 -15.16
C VAL A 231 -6.15 15.93 -14.59
N PHE A 232 -5.51 15.10 -13.78
CA PHE A 232 -6.13 14.02 -13.02
C PHE A 232 -6.12 14.38 -11.54
N LEU A 233 -7.29 14.33 -10.89
CA LEU A 233 -7.44 14.63 -9.46
C LEU A 233 -7.57 13.33 -8.68
N ALA A 234 -6.56 13.04 -7.86
CA ALA A 234 -6.41 11.85 -7.02
C ALA A 234 -6.18 12.23 -5.54
N VAL A 235 -6.90 13.26 -5.07
CA VAL A 235 -6.69 13.88 -3.75
C VAL A 235 -7.16 13.04 -2.55
N GLY A 236 -7.87 11.94 -2.81
CA GLY A 236 -8.40 11.05 -1.78
C GLY A 236 -9.44 11.70 -0.88
N LEU A 237 -9.70 11.06 0.27
CA LEU A 237 -10.59 11.53 1.32
C LEU A 237 -9.79 11.65 2.62
N GLY A 238 -9.22 12.83 2.88
CA GLY A 238 -8.40 13.08 4.07
C GLY A 238 -9.16 13.57 5.30
N GLY A 239 -10.46 13.88 5.17
CA GLY A 239 -11.26 14.35 6.30
C GLY A 239 -11.62 13.21 7.25
N VAL A 240 -11.40 13.42 8.55
CA VAL A 240 -11.84 12.53 9.61
C VAL A 240 -13.16 13.01 10.23
N ASN A 241 -14.02 12.07 10.62
CA ASN A 241 -15.27 12.42 11.30
C ASN A 241 -14.98 12.76 12.77
N ALA A 242 -15.37 13.95 13.20
CA ALA A 242 -15.37 14.31 14.61
C ALA A 242 -16.37 13.44 15.39
N LEU A 243 -16.09 13.15 16.68
CA LEU A 243 -17.03 12.44 17.53
C LEU A 243 -18.25 13.32 17.86
N GLY A 244 -18.04 14.64 17.91
CA GLY A 244 -19.13 15.62 18.12
C GLY A 244 -19.70 15.57 19.54
N ILE A 245 -18.90 15.14 20.51
CA ILE A 245 -19.26 15.03 21.92
C ILE A 245 -18.52 16.06 22.77
N ALA A 246 -18.97 16.28 24.01
CA ALA A 246 -18.24 17.15 24.93
C ALA A 246 -16.88 16.54 25.29
N GLY A 247 -15.80 17.31 25.11
CA GLY A 247 -14.42 16.87 25.36
C GLY A 247 -13.70 16.26 24.15
N ASP A 248 -14.26 16.38 22.94
CA ASP A 248 -13.61 15.94 21.68
C ASP A 248 -12.27 16.67 21.40
N ASP A 249 -12.00 17.75 22.12
CA ASP A 249 -10.80 18.60 22.01
C ASP A 249 -9.88 18.52 23.24
N THR A 250 -10.13 17.59 24.18
CA THR A 250 -9.27 17.42 25.35
C THR A 250 -7.93 16.77 25.02
N GLU A 251 -6.89 17.12 25.77
CA GLU A 251 -5.56 16.52 25.65
C GLU A 251 -5.61 14.99 25.75
N GLY A 252 -4.99 14.30 24.77
CA GLY A 252 -4.99 12.84 24.65
C GLY A 252 -6.12 12.25 23.79
N VAL A 253 -6.98 13.10 23.21
CA VAL A 253 -7.88 12.72 22.12
C VAL A 253 -7.22 13.06 20.80
N GLU A 254 -6.95 12.04 19.99
CA GLU A 254 -6.27 12.13 18.69
C GLU A 254 -7.06 11.32 17.66
N ASP A 255 -7.08 11.75 16.40
CA ASP A 255 -7.66 10.93 15.34
C ASP A 255 -6.69 9.81 14.92
N ALA A 256 -7.27 8.67 14.53
CA ALA A 256 -6.49 7.48 14.25
C ALA A 256 -5.60 7.61 13.00
N VAL A 257 -5.95 8.50 12.05
CA VAL A 257 -5.17 8.66 10.82
C VAL A 257 -3.89 9.42 11.12
N ASP A 258 -3.97 10.50 11.89
CA ASP A 258 -2.81 11.27 12.33
C ASP A 258 -1.93 10.46 13.29
N PHE A 259 -2.52 9.70 14.24
CA PHE A 259 -1.77 8.79 15.11
C PHE A 259 -0.95 7.76 14.30
N ILE A 260 -1.58 7.09 13.32
CA ILE A 260 -0.88 6.10 12.48
C ILE A 260 0.19 6.81 11.62
N ALA A 261 -0.10 8.00 11.09
CA ALA A 261 0.86 8.75 10.29
C ALA A 261 2.09 9.14 11.11
N ASP A 262 1.91 9.66 12.32
CA ASP A 262 3.01 10.03 13.22
C ASP A 262 3.82 8.81 13.62
N LEU A 263 3.16 7.68 13.91
CA LEU A 263 3.82 6.43 14.21
C LEU A 263 4.70 5.96 13.05
N ARG A 264 4.16 5.96 11.83
CA ARG A 264 4.90 5.51 10.63
C ARG A 264 6.05 6.42 10.25
N GLN A 265 5.94 7.72 10.52
CA GLN A 265 6.97 8.70 10.18
C GLN A 265 7.98 8.92 11.31
N ALA A 266 7.78 8.30 12.47
CA ALA A 266 8.74 8.35 13.57
C ALA A 266 10.06 7.65 13.19
N SER A 267 11.17 8.35 13.38
CA SER A 267 12.50 7.76 13.25
C SER A 267 12.88 6.84 14.42
N ASP A 268 12.15 6.93 15.53
CA ASP A 268 12.36 6.16 16.75
C ASP A 268 11.01 5.95 17.47
N LEU A 269 10.44 4.75 17.31
CA LEU A 269 9.15 4.38 17.91
C LEU A 269 9.17 4.48 19.44
N SER A 270 10.32 4.32 20.10
CA SER A 270 10.41 4.41 21.56
C SER A 270 10.15 5.82 22.08
N LYS A 271 10.26 6.85 21.22
CA LYS A 271 10.01 8.25 21.59
C LYS A 271 8.56 8.68 21.42
N LEU A 272 7.72 7.83 20.80
CA LEU A 272 6.31 8.12 20.66
C LEU A 272 5.61 8.02 22.03
N PRO A 273 4.96 9.09 22.50
CA PRO A 273 4.28 9.06 23.77
C PRO A 273 2.95 8.30 23.64
N VAL A 274 2.75 7.25 24.43
CA VAL A 274 1.53 6.43 24.39
C VAL A 274 0.88 6.40 25.77
N GLY A 275 -0.46 6.37 25.81
CA GLY A 275 -1.23 6.25 27.04
C GLY A 275 -1.04 4.90 27.73
N ARG A 276 -1.10 4.86 29.07
CA ARG A 276 -1.13 3.58 29.81
C ARG A 276 -2.42 2.80 29.53
N ASN A 277 -3.53 3.53 29.48
CA ASN A 277 -4.84 2.99 29.15
C ASN A 277 -5.30 3.73 27.90
N VAL A 278 -5.54 2.99 26.82
CA VAL A 278 -5.94 3.54 25.54
C VAL A 278 -7.35 3.03 25.24
N VAL A 279 -8.21 3.93 24.75
CA VAL A 279 -9.55 3.59 24.26
C VAL A 279 -9.59 3.96 22.79
N VAL A 280 -9.78 2.95 21.94
CA VAL A 280 -9.96 3.16 20.49
C VAL A 280 -11.45 3.12 20.18
N ILE A 281 -11.96 4.16 19.52
CA ILE A 281 -13.38 4.30 19.18
C ILE A 281 -13.56 3.99 17.69
N GLY A 282 -14.09 2.81 17.39
CA GLY A 282 -14.37 2.37 16.02
C GLY A 282 -14.38 0.85 15.89
N GLY A 283 -14.79 0.34 14.73
CA GLY A 283 -14.83 -1.10 14.44
C GLY A 283 -14.33 -1.47 13.04
N GLY A 284 -13.76 -0.52 12.29
CA GLY A 284 -13.16 -0.77 10.99
C GLY A 284 -11.66 -1.05 11.08
N MET A 285 -11.02 -1.29 9.94
CA MET A 285 -9.58 -1.59 9.87
C MET A 285 -8.70 -0.52 10.50
N THR A 286 -9.03 0.77 10.34
CA THR A 286 -8.27 1.85 10.99
C THR A 286 -8.28 1.75 12.52
N ALA A 287 -9.40 1.31 13.12
CA ALA A 287 -9.48 1.12 14.56
C ALA A 287 -8.65 -0.09 15.02
N VAL A 288 -8.67 -1.18 14.24
CA VAL A 288 -7.82 -2.35 14.51
C VAL A 288 -6.34 -1.96 14.39
N ASP A 289 -5.98 -1.25 13.33
CA ASP A 289 -4.61 -0.81 13.06
C ASP A 289 -4.09 0.14 14.15
N ALA A 290 -4.91 1.05 14.65
CA ALA A 290 -4.56 1.93 15.77
C ALA A 290 -4.50 1.18 17.13
N ALA A 291 -5.29 0.13 17.32
CA ALA A 291 -5.32 -0.62 18.58
C ALA A 291 -4.18 -1.64 18.71
N VAL A 292 -3.68 -2.16 17.59
CA VAL A 292 -2.65 -3.20 17.55
C VAL A 292 -1.23 -2.63 17.64
N GLN A 293 -1.01 -1.42 17.11
CA GLN A 293 0.29 -0.74 17.07
C GLN A 293 0.58 0.04 18.36
#